data_AF-A0A533B8N2-F1
#
_entry.id   AF-A0A533B8N2-F1
#
_cell.length_a   1.000
_cell.length_b   1.000
_cell.length_c   1.000
_cell.angle_alpha   90.00
_cell.angle_beta   90.00
_cell.angle_gamma   90.00
#
_symmetry.space_group_name_H-M   'P 1'
#
loop_
_entity.id
_entity.type
_entity.pdbx_description
1 polymer ?
#
loop_
_entity_poly.entity_id
_entity_poly.type
_entity_poly.pdbx_seq_one_letter_code
_entity_poly.pdbx_strand_id
1 'polypeptide(L)'
;MTSKQPVQSVSTSATAVIPTPPAITDSPAVERALNRSKIYLLISWSLLYPEDEEFLDYLQCGEFVEDGRAALDVLQTVLDNNGGERAKQKLVSLKKQLDLAEKLIASECVNWQLGDLQSEHRRVFSNVITLDCPPYETLFGNDHVFAQSHVMGDISGFYKAFGVELSKDIHERLDHLSVEFEFMHFLAYKESYSRCHDGADKTQIVVDAQKKFVKNHIGRWVPLFCRMLTKKADSGIFKLVADMTADWMEFETAFLGVTPQPYTETDYRPATFNSPEGQTYECGAQDQGNELSVLLNEVGAQTFMDVKDKDKDKEEGGPVGTA
;
A
#
# COMPACT_ATOMS: atom_id res chain seq x y z
N MET A 1 -34.40 -15.71 87.95
CA MET A 1 -33.98 -15.66 86.54
C MET A 1 -34.04 -14.22 86.08
N THR A 2 -32.91 -13.61 85.72
CA THR A 2 -32.76 -12.56 84.68
C THR A 2 -31.33 -12.03 84.77
N SER A 3 -30.46 -12.63 83.96
CA SER A 3 -29.07 -12.19 83.74
C SER A 3 -29.02 -10.91 82.92
N LYS A 4 -28.01 -10.09 83.21
CA LYS A 4 -27.54 -8.96 82.39
C LYS A 4 -27.22 -9.42 80.96
N GLN A 5 -27.63 -8.63 79.96
CA GLN A 5 -27.08 -8.66 78.61
C GLN A 5 -26.41 -7.31 78.29
N PRO A 6 -25.23 -7.31 77.63
CA PRO A 6 -24.51 -6.09 77.27
C PRO A 6 -24.83 -5.59 75.86
N VAL A 7 -24.55 -4.30 75.67
CA VAL A 7 -24.68 -3.48 74.46
C VAL A 7 -23.89 -4.09 73.28
N GLN A 8 -24.54 -4.31 72.14
CA GLN A 8 -23.88 -4.71 70.88
C GLN A 8 -23.36 -3.50 70.12
N SER A 9 -22.08 -3.59 69.75
CA SER A 9 -21.32 -2.67 68.90
C SER A 9 -21.86 -2.62 67.47
N VAL A 10 -21.95 -1.41 66.92
CA VAL A 10 -22.22 -1.14 65.50
C VAL A 10 -21.03 -1.66 64.67
N SER A 11 -21.29 -2.66 63.83
CA SER A 11 -20.38 -3.14 62.79
C SER A 11 -20.47 -2.19 61.59
N THR A 12 -19.37 -1.52 61.27
CA THR A 12 -19.20 -0.73 60.05
C THR A 12 -19.17 -1.67 58.85
N SER A 13 -20.22 -1.59 58.03
CA SER A 13 -20.27 -2.29 56.73
C SER A 13 -19.16 -1.73 55.84
N ALA A 14 -18.19 -2.59 55.50
CA ALA A 14 -17.17 -2.27 54.52
C ALA A 14 -17.85 -2.15 53.15
N THR A 15 -17.90 -0.94 52.62
CA THR A 15 -18.34 -0.66 51.26
C THR A 15 -17.39 -1.37 50.30
N ALA A 16 -17.85 -2.47 49.70
CA ALA A 16 -17.14 -3.11 48.61
C ALA A 16 -17.08 -2.13 47.44
N VAL A 17 -15.88 -1.63 47.13
CA VAL A 17 -15.60 -0.88 45.92
C VAL A 17 -15.73 -1.87 44.77
N ILE A 18 -16.85 -1.80 44.05
CA ILE A 18 -17.02 -2.50 42.77
C ILE A 18 -15.97 -1.91 41.83
N PRO A 19 -15.06 -2.70 41.25
CA PRO A 19 -14.12 -2.19 40.27
C PRO A 19 -14.91 -1.57 39.12
N THR A 20 -14.67 -0.29 38.85
CA THR A 20 -15.18 0.35 37.64
C THR A 20 -14.73 -0.51 36.46
N PRO A 21 -15.63 -0.97 35.58
CA PRO A 21 -15.21 -1.66 34.37
C PRO A 21 -14.21 -0.76 33.65
N PRO A 22 -13.12 -1.33 33.07
CA PRO A 22 -12.21 -0.52 32.28
C PRO A 22 -13.03 0.28 31.25
N ALA A 23 -12.65 1.54 31.06
CA ALA A 23 -13.29 2.35 30.04
C ALA A 23 -13.26 1.57 28.72
N ILE A 24 -14.34 1.62 27.94
CA ILE A 24 -14.47 0.83 26.69
C ILE A 24 -13.27 1.07 25.75
N THR A 25 -12.60 2.23 25.89
CA THR A 25 -11.36 2.65 25.22
C THR A 25 -10.14 1.76 25.49
N ASP A 26 -10.09 1.08 26.64
CA ASP A 26 -8.91 0.30 27.08
C ASP A 26 -9.10 -1.21 26.87
N SER A 27 -10.09 -1.60 26.06
CA SER A 27 -10.35 -3.00 25.75
C SER A 27 -9.19 -3.59 24.93
N PRO A 28 -8.71 -4.82 25.23
CA PRO A 28 -7.71 -5.51 24.42
C PRO A 28 -8.05 -5.55 22.91
N ALA A 29 -9.33 -5.62 22.55
CA ALA A 29 -9.76 -5.61 21.15
C ALA A 29 -9.58 -4.26 20.46
N VAL A 30 -9.74 -3.16 21.19
CA VAL A 30 -9.53 -1.78 20.70
C VAL A 30 -8.04 -1.56 20.45
N GLU A 31 -7.20 -1.96 21.40
CA GLU A 31 -5.74 -1.89 21.29
C GLU A 31 -5.20 -2.77 20.17
N ARG A 32 -5.72 -4.00 20.00
CA ARG A 32 -5.34 -4.85 18.87
C ARG A 32 -5.61 -4.16 17.53
N ALA A 33 -6.80 -3.60 17.36
CA ALA A 33 -7.20 -2.95 16.12
C ALA A 33 -6.34 -1.69 15.85
N LEU A 34 -6.11 -0.87 16.88
CA LEU A 34 -5.30 0.35 16.77
C LEU A 34 -3.84 0.05 16.43
N ASN A 35 -3.22 -0.93 17.08
CA ASN A 35 -1.81 -1.23 16.83
C ASN A 35 -1.62 -1.99 15.51
N ARG A 36 -2.60 -2.77 15.03
CA ARG A 36 -2.62 -3.27 13.65
C ARG A 36 -2.65 -2.14 12.63
N SER A 37 -3.47 -1.13 12.89
CA SER A 37 -3.58 0.07 12.05
C SER A 37 -2.24 0.81 11.92
N LYS A 38 -1.47 0.93 13.01
CA LYS A 38 -0.12 1.53 12.99
C LYS A 38 0.87 0.77 12.10
N ILE A 39 0.91 -0.57 12.19
CA ILE A 39 1.83 -1.37 11.36
C ILE A 39 1.49 -1.25 9.87
N TYR A 40 0.20 -1.24 9.52
CA TYR A 40 -0.21 -0.99 8.13
C TYR A 40 0.26 0.37 7.62
N LEU A 41 0.17 1.42 8.43
CA LEU A 41 0.62 2.76 8.05
C LEU A 41 2.14 2.83 7.84
N LEU A 42 2.91 2.25 8.77
CA LEU A 42 4.38 2.20 8.66
C LEU A 42 4.83 1.54 7.36
N ILE A 43 4.23 0.39 7.03
CA ILE A 43 4.58 -0.32 5.79
C ILE A 43 4.09 0.48 4.57
N SER A 44 2.88 1.04 4.61
CA SER A 44 2.33 1.88 3.53
C SER A 44 3.28 3.02 3.16
N TRP A 45 3.76 3.79 4.15
CA TRP A 45 4.70 4.90 3.92
C TRP A 45 6.03 4.44 3.33
N SER A 46 6.54 3.30 3.77
CA SER A 46 7.83 2.77 3.29
C SER A 46 7.85 2.34 1.81
N LEU A 47 6.69 2.32 1.14
CA LEU A 47 6.55 1.86 -0.25
C LEU A 47 6.36 3.01 -1.25
N LEU A 48 5.98 4.21 -0.78
CA LEU A 48 5.79 5.36 -1.66
C LEU A 48 7.12 5.90 -2.18
N TYR A 49 7.06 6.50 -3.37
CA TYR A 49 8.17 7.32 -3.83
C TYR A 49 8.33 8.53 -2.88
N PRO A 50 9.54 8.79 -2.37
CA PRO A 50 9.77 9.90 -1.45
C PRO A 50 9.80 11.23 -2.22
N GLU A 51 8.69 11.95 -2.17
CA GLU A 51 8.54 13.29 -2.77
C GLU A 51 9.28 14.37 -1.97
N ASP A 52 9.39 14.18 -0.65
CA ASP A 52 10.04 15.07 0.30
C ASP A 52 10.86 14.29 1.35
N GLU A 53 11.44 15.02 2.31
CA GLU A 53 12.30 14.49 3.35
C GLU A 53 11.53 13.83 4.51
N GLU A 54 10.18 13.90 4.58
CA GLU A 54 9.42 13.49 5.76
C GLU A 54 9.68 12.03 6.15
N PHE A 55 9.64 11.11 5.19
CA PHE A 55 9.91 9.69 5.47
C PHE A 55 11.39 9.44 5.80
N LEU A 56 12.32 10.18 5.18
CA LEU A 56 13.74 10.03 5.48
C LEU A 56 14.06 10.54 6.89
N ASP A 57 13.50 11.68 7.28
CA ASP A 57 13.59 12.24 8.62
C ASP A 57 13.00 11.27 9.64
N TYR A 58 11.84 10.68 9.35
CA TYR A 58 11.18 9.69 10.20
C TYR A 58 12.02 8.42 10.41
N LEU A 59 12.81 8.00 9.40
CA LEU A 59 13.79 6.94 9.54
C LEU A 59 14.98 7.40 10.40
N GLN A 60 15.57 8.55 10.09
CA GLN A 60 16.81 9.04 10.71
C GLN A 60 16.64 9.47 12.17
N CYS A 61 15.46 9.97 12.56
CA CYS A 61 15.16 10.32 13.94
C CYS A 61 14.86 9.09 14.82
N GLY A 62 14.68 7.92 14.23
CA GLY A 62 14.42 6.65 14.91
C GLY A 62 12.95 6.36 15.17
N GLU A 63 12.04 7.31 14.93
CA GLU A 63 10.61 7.17 15.22
C GLU A 63 9.97 6.00 14.45
N PHE A 64 10.38 5.74 13.20
CA PHE A 64 9.90 4.57 12.44
C PHE A 64 10.07 3.25 13.20
N VAL A 65 11.22 3.07 13.85
CA VAL A 65 11.54 1.85 14.60
C VAL A 65 10.83 1.87 15.95
N GLU A 66 10.82 3.00 16.63
CA GLU A 66 10.18 3.16 17.95
C GLU A 66 8.67 2.90 17.87
N ASP A 67 7.98 3.50 16.90
CA ASP A 67 6.54 3.33 16.69
C ASP A 67 6.19 1.89 16.31
N GLY A 68 6.99 1.26 15.44
CA GLY A 68 6.84 -0.14 15.09
C GLY A 68 6.99 -1.06 16.29
N ARG A 69 8.02 -0.85 17.12
CA ARG A 69 8.27 -1.65 18.32
C ARG A 69 7.14 -1.49 19.33
N ALA A 70 6.74 -0.25 19.61
CA ALA A 70 5.65 0.05 20.53
C ALA A 70 4.34 -0.64 20.09
N ALA A 71 3.99 -0.57 18.80
CA ALA A 71 2.80 -1.23 18.27
C ALA A 71 2.89 -2.76 18.39
N LEU A 72 4.03 -3.37 18.07
CA LEU A 72 4.22 -4.82 18.19
C LEU A 72 4.28 -5.31 19.65
N ASP A 73 4.81 -4.51 20.57
CA ASP A 73 4.80 -4.78 22.02
C ASP A 73 3.37 -4.88 22.53
N VAL A 74 2.55 -3.86 22.24
CA VAL A 74 1.13 -3.88 22.61
C VAL A 74 0.42 -5.06 21.97
N LEU A 75 0.58 -5.28 20.65
CA LEU A 75 -0.04 -6.41 19.95
C LEU A 75 0.32 -7.76 20.58
N GLN A 76 1.57 -7.95 20.96
CA GLN A 76 2.01 -9.21 21.57
C GLN A 76 1.34 -9.43 22.95
N THR A 77 1.19 -8.37 23.74
CA THR A 77 0.52 -8.42 25.04
C THR A 77 -0.96 -8.68 24.91
N VAL A 78 -1.65 -8.03 23.96
CA VAL A 78 -3.11 -8.08 23.84
C VAL A 78 -3.60 -9.06 22.78
N LEU A 79 -2.78 -9.97 22.22
CA LEU A 79 -3.21 -10.83 21.11
C LEU A 79 -4.35 -11.80 21.46
N ASP A 80 -4.51 -12.18 22.73
CA ASP A 80 -5.55 -13.09 23.24
C ASP A 80 -5.67 -14.42 22.45
N ASN A 81 -4.53 -14.97 21.97
CA ASN A 81 -4.43 -16.15 21.10
C ASN A 81 -5.08 -16.02 19.71
N ASN A 82 -5.51 -14.84 19.29
CA ASN A 82 -5.99 -14.62 17.93
C ASN A 82 -4.91 -14.99 16.90
N GLY A 83 -5.28 -15.80 15.91
CA GLY A 83 -4.35 -16.36 14.91
C GLY A 83 -3.39 -17.44 15.43
N GLY A 84 -3.53 -17.86 16.70
CA GLY A 84 -2.80 -18.96 17.30
C GLY A 84 -1.29 -18.76 17.34
N GLU A 85 -0.56 -19.88 17.35
CA GLU A 85 0.90 -19.88 17.46
C GLU A 85 1.58 -19.22 16.25
N ARG A 86 0.99 -19.35 15.06
CA ARG A 86 1.51 -18.73 13.84
C ARG A 86 1.57 -17.21 13.96
N ALA A 87 0.49 -16.57 14.44
CA ALA A 87 0.47 -15.12 14.62
C ALA A 87 1.52 -14.66 15.65
N LYS A 88 1.65 -15.37 16.78
CA LYS A 88 2.67 -15.07 17.81
C LYS A 88 4.09 -15.12 17.26
N GLN A 89 4.41 -16.16 16.48
CA GLN A 89 5.73 -16.32 15.87
C GLN A 89 6.05 -15.20 14.88
N LYS A 90 5.05 -14.71 14.14
CA LYS A 90 5.23 -13.60 13.20
C LYS A 90 5.43 -12.26 13.89
N LEU A 91 4.74 -11.98 15.01
CA LEU A 91 5.05 -10.80 15.83
C LEU A 91 6.50 -10.80 16.35
N VAL A 92 7.00 -11.96 16.79
CA VAL A 92 8.41 -12.10 17.20
C VAL A 92 9.37 -11.88 16.04
N SER A 93 9.03 -12.35 14.83
CA SER A 93 9.87 -12.16 13.64
C SER A 93 9.89 -10.70 13.21
N LEU A 94 8.73 -10.01 13.21
CA LEU A 94 8.62 -8.58 12.92
C LEU A 94 9.48 -7.72 13.87
N LYS A 95 9.49 -8.03 15.18
CA LYS A 95 10.37 -7.33 16.14
C LYS A 95 11.84 -7.47 15.77
N LYS A 96 12.28 -8.67 15.39
CA LYS A 96 13.65 -8.89 14.90
C LYS A 96 13.94 -8.09 13.63
N GLN A 97 12.98 -7.96 12.72
CA GLN A 97 13.16 -7.13 11.53
C GLN A 97 13.33 -5.65 11.88
N LEU A 98 12.59 -5.12 12.87
CA LEU A 98 12.78 -3.76 13.36
C LEU A 98 14.17 -3.57 14.02
N ASP A 99 14.67 -4.56 14.76
CA ASP A 99 16.04 -4.53 15.30
C ASP A 99 17.12 -4.52 14.21
N LEU A 100 16.84 -5.16 13.07
CA LEU A 100 17.72 -5.12 11.90
C LEU A 100 17.60 -3.77 11.18
N ALA A 101 16.39 -3.22 11.06
CA ALA A 101 16.13 -1.91 10.48
C ALA A 101 16.86 -0.80 11.24
N GLU A 102 16.79 -0.78 12.58
CA GLU A 102 17.52 0.19 13.40
C GLU A 102 19.02 0.19 13.09
N LYS A 103 19.64 -1.00 13.03
CA LYS A 103 21.07 -1.13 12.74
C LYS A 103 21.41 -0.68 11.32
N LEU A 104 20.57 -1.05 10.35
CA LEU A 104 20.77 -0.69 8.95
C LEU A 104 20.63 0.81 8.75
N ILE A 105 19.59 1.43 9.31
CA ILE A 105 19.35 2.87 9.24
C ILE A 105 20.54 3.62 9.85
N ALA A 106 21.01 3.20 11.02
CA ALA A 106 22.15 3.81 11.69
C ALA A 106 23.48 3.66 10.90
N SER A 107 23.63 2.59 10.11
CA SER A 107 24.86 2.35 9.33
C SER A 107 24.82 2.93 7.91
N GLU A 108 23.67 2.88 7.24
CA GLU A 108 23.53 3.20 5.83
C GLU A 108 22.80 4.54 5.64
N CYS A 109 21.67 4.73 6.32
CA CYS A 109 20.76 5.86 6.07
C CYS A 109 21.10 7.13 6.86
N VAL A 110 21.95 7.06 7.90
CA VAL A 110 22.25 8.19 8.79
C VAL A 110 22.78 9.44 8.07
N ASN A 111 23.44 9.26 6.92
CA ASN A 111 23.97 10.37 6.12
C ASN A 111 23.25 10.52 4.76
N TRP A 112 22.19 9.74 4.52
CA TRP A 112 21.41 9.87 3.29
C TRP A 112 20.79 11.26 3.21
N GLN A 113 20.73 11.77 2.00
CA GLN A 113 19.90 12.88 1.60
C GLN A 113 18.69 12.34 0.85
N LEU A 114 17.67 13.18 0.61
CA LEU A 114 16.48 12.80 -0.15
C LEU A 114 16.83 12.09 -1.48
N GLY A 115 17.84 12.60 -2.19
CA GLY A 115 18.29 12.05 -3.46
C GLY A 115 18.82 10.61 -3.38
N ASP A 116 19.40 10.21 -2.25
CA ASP A 116 19.88 8.84 -2.02
C ASP A 116 18.69 7.87 -1.88
N LEU A 117 17.72 8.24 -1.04
CA LEU A 117 16.50 7.45 -0.84
C LEU A 117 15.67 7.35 -2.13
N GLN A 118 15.52 8.45 -2.87
CA GLN A 118 14.88 8.46 -4.19
C GLN A 118 15.59 7.56 -5.20
N SER A 119 16.92 7.55 -5.19
CA SER A 119 17.71 6.73 -6.11
C SER A 119 17.60 5.25 -5.77
N GLU A 120 17.61 4.91 -4.48
CA GLU A 120 17.41 3.55 -3.99
C GLU A 120 15.97 3.07 -4.27
N HIS A 121 14.96 3.93 -4.08
CA HIS A 121 13.57 3.62 -4.42
C HIS A 121 13.44 3.33 -5.92
N ARG A 122 13.98 4.20 -6.79
CA ARG A 122 14.00 3.96 -8.24
C ARG A 122 14.74 2.69 -8.60
N ARG A 123 15.89 2.38 -7.97
CA ARG A 123 16.64 1.14 -8.23
C ARG A 123 15.76 -0.09 -7.99
N VAL A 124 14.95 -0.07 -6.94
CA VAL A 124 14.15 -1.21 -6.50
C VAL A 124 12.78 -1.27 -7.17
N PHE A 125 12.07 -0.15 -7.32
CA PHE A 125 10.69 -0.12 -7.82
C PHE A 125 10.55 0.31 -9.28
N SER A 126 11.58 0.90 -9.91
CA SER A 126 11.47 1.36 -11.29
C SER A 126 11.53 0.23 -12.32
N ASN A 127 10.92 0.50 -13.47
CA ASN A 127 10.60 -0.43 -14.56
C ASN A 127 11.59 -0.37 -15.75
N VAL A 128 12.74 0.32 -15.61
CA VAL A 128 13.54 0.77 -16.77
C VAL A 128 14.20 -0.35 -17.58
N ILE A 129 14.48 -1.51 -16.98
CA ILE A 129 15.25 -2.57 -17.68
C ILE A 129 14.52 -3.92 -17.63
N THR A 130 13.81 -4.18 -16.54
CA THR A 130 12.99 -5.36 -16.35
C THR A 130 11.88 -5.01 -15.36
N LEU A 131 10.64 -5.28 -15.77
CA LEU A 131 9.46 -5.24 -14.91
C LEU A 131 9.61 -6.37 -13.89
N ASP A 132 10.44 -6.17 -12.87
CA ASP A 132 10.83 -7.26 -11.96
C ASP A 132 10.16 -7.17 -10.59
N CYS A 133 9.50 -6.04 -10.23
CA CYS A 133 8.80 -5.89 -8.96
C CYS A 133 7.88 -4.65 -8.88
N PRO A 134 6.91 -4.47 -9.79
CA PRO A 134 6.00 -3.33 -9.73
C PRO A 134 4.99 -3.52 -8.59
N PRO A 135 4.77 -2.52 -7.72
CA PRO A 135 3.91 -2.61 -6.53
C PRO A 135 2.41 -2.42 -6.85
N TYR A 136 1.91 -3.03 -7.93
CA TYR A 136 0.50 -2.90 -8.36
C TYR A 136 -0.20 -4.26 -8.45
N GLU A 137 -1.36 -4.42 -7.78
CA GLU A 137 -2.09 -5.71 -7.75
C GLU A 137 -2.40 -6.23 -9.15
N THR A 138 -2.85 -5.37 -10.06
CA THR A 138 -3.34 -5.82 -11.37
C THR A 138 -2.28 -6.46 -12.28
N LEU A 139 -0.99 -6.32 -11.93
CA LEU A 139 0.13 -6.96 -12.63
C LEU A 139 0.39 -8.40 -12.14
N PHE A 140 -0.35 -8.86 -11.14
CA PHE A 140 -0.33 -10.21 -10.60
C PHE A 140 -1.67 -10.91 -10.88
N GLY A 141 -1.64 -12.06 -11.55
CA GLY A 141 -2.79 -12.97 -11.63
C GLY A 141 -3.83 -12.73 -12.71
N ASN A 142 -3.65 -11.73 -13.57
CA ASN A 142 -4.63 -11.38 -14.60
C ASN A 142 -4.15 -11.81 -16.00
N ASP A 143 -4.79 -12.84 -16.56
CA ASP A 143 -4.46 -13.34 -17.91
C ASP A 143 -4.90 -12.37 -19.02
N HIS A 144 -5.93 -11.54 -18.79
CA HIS A 144 -6.52 -10.63 -19.79
C HIS A 144 -6.89 -9.25 -19.21
N VAL A 145 -6.93 -8.22 -20.07
CA VAL A 145 -7.24 -6.81 -19.71
C VAL A 145 -8.57 -6.66 -18.95
N PHE A 146 -9.59 -7.46 -19.29
CA PHE A 146 -10.88 -7.44 -18.58
C PHE A 146 -10.77 -7.83 -17.10
N ALA A 147 -9.83 -8.71 -16.75
CA ALA A 147 -9.59 -9.09 -15.37
C ALA A 147 -8.96 -7.94 -14.57
N GLN A 148 -8.06 -7.15 -15.18
CA GLN A 148 -7.51 -5.94 -14.55
C GLN A 148 -8.60 -4.91 -14.26
N SER A 149 -9.52 -4.66 -15.19
CA SER A 149 -10.65 -3.75 -14.97
C SER A 149 -11.59 -4.24 -13.86
N HIS A 150 -11.80 -5.56 -13.75
CA HIS A 150 -12.60 -6.14 -12.67
C HIS A 150 -11.94 -5.93 -11.30
N VAL A 151 -10.64 -6.22 -11.17
CA VAL A 151 -9.87 -5.99 -9.92
C VAL A 151 -9.92 -4.51 -9.53
N MET A 152 -9.66 -3.62 -10.48
CA MET A 152 -9.74 -2.17 -10.27
C MET A 152 -11.12 -1.71 -9.80
N GLY A 153 -12.18 -2.27 -10.37
CA GLY A 153 -13.56 -2.00 -9.98
C GLY A 153 -13.89 -2.50 -8.57
N ASP A 154 -13.39 -3.68 -8.20
CA ASP A 154 -13.58 -4.27 -6.87
C ASP A 154 -12.89 -3.43 -5.79
N ILE A 155 -11.61 -3.08 -5.98
CA ILE A 155 -10.86 -2.21 -5.06
C ILE A 155 -11.56 -0.84 -4.92
N SER A 156 -11.95 -0.22 -6.04
CA SER A 156 -12.70 1.04 -6.01
C SER A 156 -14.03 0.90 -5.25
N GLY A 157 -14.69 -0.25 -5.38
CA GLY A 157 -15.91 -0.59 -4.64
C GLY A 157 -15.70 -0.62 -3.13
N PHE A 158 -14.60 -1.22 -2.66
CA PHE A 158 -14.22 -1.20 -1.24
C PHE A 158 -14.03 0.23 -0.73
N TYR A 159 -13.27 1.06 -1.45
CA TYR A 159 -13.00 2.44 -1.02
C TYR A 159 -14.30 3.25 -0.91
N LYS A 160 -15.13 3.19 -1.95
CA LYS A 160 -16.43 3.87 -1.98
C LYS A 160 -17.40 3.38 -0.90
N ALA A 161 -17.41 2.08 -0.61
CA ALA A 161 -18.27 1.52 0.43
C ALA A 161 -17.96 2.07 1.83
N PHE A 162 -16.72 2.53 2.05
CA PHE A 162 -16.29 3.15 3.30
C PHE A 162 -16.23 4.68 3.24
N GLY A 163 -16.59 5.28 2.10
CA GLY A 163 -16.62 6.72 1.89
C GLY A 163 -15.24 7.35 1.78
N VAL A 164 -14.25 6.59 1.31
CA VAL A 164 -12.88 7.09 1.10
C VAL A 164 -12.55 7.14 -0.40
N GLU A 165 -11.72 8.10 -0.76
CA GLU A 165 -11.20 8.30 -2.11
C GLU A 165 -9.71 8.66 -2.04
N LEU A 166 -8.97 8.44 -3.13
CA LEU A 166 -7.57 8.83 -3.19
C LEU A 166 -7.46 10.37 -3.15
N SER A 167 -6.46 10.86 -2.41
CA SER A 167 -6.09 12.27 -2.47
C SER A 167 -5.67 12.66 -3.89
N LYS A 168 -5.97 13.90 -4.27
CA LYS A 168 -5.52 14.48 -5.55
C LYS A 168 -4.02 14.75 -5.59
N ASP A 169 -3.40 14.81 -4.42
CA ASP A 169 -1.97 15.09 -4.26
C ASP A 169 -1.11 13.83 -4.45
N ILE A 170 -1.74 12.64 -4.40
CA ILE A 170 -1.07 11.36 -4.60
C ILE A 170 -1.15 10.97 -6.08
N HIS A 171 0.02 10.73 -6.68
CA HIS A 171 0.17 10.36 -8.09
C HIS A 171 0.25 8.83 -8.29
N GLU A 172 -0.45 8.07 -7.44
CA GLU A 172 -0.49 6.61 -7.51
C GLU A 172 -1.84 6.06 -7.95
N ARG A 173 -1.82 4.83 -8.45
CA ARG A 173 -3.04 4.09 -8.77
C ARG A 173 -3.66 3.50 -7.51
N LEU A 174 -4.98 3.31 -7.55
CA LEU A 174 -5.73 2.74 -6.44
C LEU A 174 -5.34 1.28 -6.11
N ASP A 175 -4.68 0.57 -7.03
CA ASP A 175 -4.16 -0.79 -6.79
C ASP A 175 -2.67 -0.81 -6.42
N HIS A 176 -2.08 0.34 -6.09
CA HIS A 176 -0.73 0.42 -5.55
C HIS A 176 -0.70 -0.11 -4.11
N LEU A 177 0.30 -0.92 -3.76
CA LEU A 177 0.37 -1.58 -2.45
C LEU A 177 0.29 -0.60 -1.27
N SER A 178 0.96 0.55 -1.37
CA SER A 178 0.89 1.58 -0.34
C SER A 178 -0.55 2.06 -0.10
N VAL A 179 -1.32 2.26 -1.17
CA VAL A 179 -2.72 2.73 -1.11
C VAL A 179 -3.62 1.64 -0.53
N GLU A 180 -3.43 0.38 -0.95
CA GLU A 180 -4.15 -0.77 -0.39
C GLU A 180 -3.84 -0.97 1.10
N PHE A 181 -2.60 -0.74 1.53
CA PHE A 181 -2.20 -0.82 2.93
C PHE A 181 -2.70 0.38 3.75
N GLU A 182 -2.74 1.57 3.18
CA GLU A 182 -3.36 2.73 3.82
C GLU A 182 -4.86 2.52 4.04
N PHE A 183 -5.54 1.89 3.09
CA PHE A 183 -6.93 1.49 3.27
C PHE A 183 -7.10 0.48 4.42
N MET A 184 -6.20 -0.48 4.55
CA MET A 184 -6.21 -1.43 5.67
C MET A 184 -5.88 -0.76 7.01
N HIS A 185 -4.96 0.22 7.02
CA HIS A 185 -4.73 1.10 8.16
C HIS A 185 -6.03 1.78 8.60
N PHE A 186 -6.76 2.37 7.64
CA PHE A 186 -8.04 3.02 7.89
C PHE A 186 -9.09 2.03 8.43
N LEU A 187 -9.21 0.83 7.84
CA LEU A 187 -10.18 -0.16 8.32
C LEU A 187 -9.86 -0.66 9.72
N ALA A 188 -8.60 -0.91 10.05
CA ALA A 188 -8.18 -1.31 11.38
C ALA A 188 -8.37 -0.18 12.41
N TYR A 189 -8.13 1.07 12.03
CA TYR A 189 -8.44 2.23 12.87
C TYR A 189 -9.95 2.35 13.10
N LYS A 190 -10.74 2.19 12.05
CA LYS A 190 -12.20 2.24 12.09
C LYS A 190 -12.78 1.11 12.96
N GLU A 191 -12.16 -0.07 12.98
CA GLU A 191 -12.52 -1.14 13.91
C GLU A 191 -12.28 -0.71 15.37
N SER A 192 -11.12 -0.13 15.66
CA SER A 192 -10.81 0.41 16.99
C SER A 192 -11.85 1.45 17.41
N TYR A 193 -12.14 2.41 16.53
CA TYR A 193 -13.16 3.44 16.76
C TYR A 193 -14.55 2.84 16.97
N SER A 194 -14.96 1.90 16.12
CA SER A 194 -16.32 1.37 16.14
C SER A 194 -16.61 0.54 17.40
N ARG A 195 -15.59 -0.15 17.92
CA ARG A 195 -15.65 -0.88 19.20
C ARG A 195 -15.95 0.04 20.37
N CYS A 196 -15.52 1.30 20.31
CA CYS A 196 -15.75 2.32 21.34
C CYS A 196 -17.08 3.07 21.16
N HIS A 197 -17.51 3.31 19.92
CA HIS A 197 -18.55 4.31 19.64
C HIS A 197 -19.78 3.82 18.87
N ASP A 198 -19.65 2.76 18.08
CA ASP A 198 -20.63 2.41 17.04
C ASP A 198 -21.38 1.10 17.31
N GLY A 199 -20.90 0.29 18.25
CA GLY A 199 -21.51 -0.98 18.65
C GLY A 199 -21.08 -2.18 17.79
N ALA A 200 -21.60 -3.36 18.14
CA ALA A 200 -21.13 -4.64 17.61
C ALA A 200 -21.42 -4.82 16.11
N ASP A 201 -22.60 -4.43 15.62
CA ASP A 201 -23.01 -4.65 14.23
C ASP A 201 -22.11 -3.88 13.25
N LYS A 202 -21.88 -2.59 13.51
CA LYS A 202 -20.98 -1.76 12.72
C LYS A 202 -19.53 -2.26 12.80
N THR A 203 -19.09 -2.70 13.98
CA THR A 203 -17.76 -3.32 14.15
C THR A 203 -17.63 -4.57 13.28
N GLN A 204 -18.66 -5.42 13.23
CA GLN A 204 -18.63 -6.64 12.43
C GLN A 204 -18.54 -6.33 10.92
N ILE A 205 -19.22 -5.29 10.43
CA ILE A 205 -19.10 -4.85 9.03
C ILE A 205 -17.65 -4.49 8.69
N VAL A 206 -16.97 -3.75 9.58
CA VAL A 206 -15.57 -3.34 9.37
C VAL A 206 -14.64 -4.56 9.39
N VAL A 207 -14.80 -5.47 10.34
CA VAL A 207 -14.02 -6.72 10.42
C VAL A 207 -14.23 -7.61 9.19
N ASP A 208 -15.47 -7.72 8.71
CA ASP A 208 -15.78 -8.50 7.52
C ASP A 208 -15.17 -7.90 6.25
N ALA A 209 -15.13 -6.57 6.14
CA ALA A 209 -14.45 -5.89 5.06
C ALA A 209 -12.94 -6.15 5.08
N GLN A 210 -12.29 -6.05 6.25
CA GLN A 210 -10.87 -6.40 6.39
C GLN A 210 -10.58 -7.84 5.95
N LYS A 211 -11.41 -8.80 6.40
CA LYS A 211 -11.28 -10.21 6.00
C LYS A 211 -11.41 -10.39 4.49
N LYS A 212 -12.41 -9.77 3.86
CA LYS A 212 -12.63 -9.87 2.41
C LYS A 212 -11.48 -9.24 1.65
N PHE A 213 -11.02 -8.06 2.06
CA PHE A 213 -9.94 -7.35 1.39
C PHE A 213 -8.63 -8.14 1.47
N VAL A 214 -8.24 -8.60 2.68
CA VAL A 214 -7.04 -9.45 2.84
C VAL A 214 -7.17 -10.76 2.05
N LYS A 215 -8.33 -11.41 2.06
CA LYS A 215 -8.52 -12.69 1.37
C LYS A 215 -8.47 -12.56 -0.15
N ASN A 216 -9.06 -11.50 -0.70
CA ASN A 216 -9.33 -11.38 -2.13
C ASN A 216 -8.34 -10.47 -2.87
N HIS A 217 -7.62 -9.61 -2.15
CA HIS A 217 -6.65 -8.65 -2.69
C HIS A 217 -5.25 -8.90 -2.12
N ILE A 218 -4.77 -8.07 -1.18
CA ILE A 218 -3.40 -8.07 -0.67
C ILE A 218 -2.87 -9.44 -0.23
N GLY A 219 -3.69 -10.33 0.33
CA GLY A 219 -3.23 -11.66 0.74
C GLY A 219 -2.89 -12.60 -0.43
N ARG A 220 -3.32 -12.30 -1.66
CA ARG A 220 -3.09 -13.14 -2.84
C ARG A 220 -1.77 -12.81 -3.53
N TRP A 221 -1.48 -11.52 -3.70
CA TRP A 221 -0.39 -11.05 -4.55
C TRP A 221 0.84 -10.58 -3.76
N VAL A 222 0.64 -9.96 -2.59
CA VAL A 222 1.72 -9.39 -1.77
C VAL A 222 2.78 -10.44 -1.39
N PRO A 223 2.44 -11.71 -1.05
CA PRO A 223 3.47 -12.70 -0.76
C PRO A 223 4.43 -12.97 -1.93
N LEU A 224 3.94 -12.91 -3.17
CA LEU A 224 4.79 -13.06 -4.37
C LEU A 224 5.60 -11.79 -4.62
N PHE A 225 4.96 -10.62 -4.50
CA PHE A 225 5.64 -9.33 -4.57
C PHE A 225 6.80 -9.25 -3.58
N CYS A 226 6.60 -9.62 -2.31
CA CYS A 226 7.68 -9.63 -1.30
C CYS A 226 8.85 -10.51 -1.73
N ARG A 227 8.62 -11.72 -2.27
CA ARG A 227 9.72 -12.59 -2.76
C ARG A 227 10.51 -11.93 -3.89
N MET A 228 9.81 -11.28 -4.82
CA MET A 228 10.42 -10.56 -5.93
C MET A 228 11.22 -9.34 -5.42
N LEU A 229 10.64 -8.60 -4.46
CA LEU A 229 11.25 -7.42 -3.86
C LEU A 229 12.52 -7.79 -3.09
N THR A 230 12.47 -8.83 -2.24
CA THR A 230 13.64 -9.33 -1.51
C THR A 230 14.77 -9.70 -2.47
N LYS A 231 14.45 -10.37 -3.60
CA LYS A 231 15.45 -10.75 -4.61
C LYS A 231 16.03 -9.55 -5.36
N LYS A 232 15.20 -8.55 -5.71
CA LYS A 232 15.62 -7.37 -6.46
C LYS A 232 16.39 -6.37 -5.60
N ALA A 233 15.94 -6.16 -4.36
CA ALA A 233 16.61 -5.30 -3.40
C ALA A 233 17.96 -5.89 -3.01
N ASP A 234 18.05 -7.22 -2.82
CA ASP A 234 19.22 -8.02 -2.40
C ASP A 234 19.76 -7.67 -1.00
N SER A 235 19.82 -6.40 -0.67
CA SER A 235 20.19 -5.83 0.62
C SER A 235 19.48 -4.46 0.82
N GLY A 236 19.82 -3.74 1.89
CA GLY A 236 19.30 -2.39 2.13
C GLY A 236 17.89 -2.35 2.75
N ILE A 237 17.39 -1.12 2.88
CA ILE A 237 16.12 -0.83 3.55
C ILE A 237 14.91 -1.50 2.87
N PHE A 238 14.86 -1.54 1.54
CA PHE A 238 13.69 -2.13 0.85
C PHE A 238 13.64 -3.65 0.91
N LYS A 239 14.78 -4.33 1.11
CA LYS A 239 14.76 -5.75 1.45
C LYS A 239 14.13 -5.97 2.83
N LEU A 240 14.48 -5.15 3.81
CA LEU A 240 13.88 -5.23 5.16
C LEU A 240 12.38 -4.95 5.11
N VAL A 241 11.95 -3.93 4.36
CA VAL A 241 10.53 -3.65 4.11
C VAL A 241 9.83 -4.85 3.48
N ALA A 242 10.45 -5.54 2.51
CA ALA A 242 9.90 -6.74 1.91
C ALA A 242 9.70 -7.88 2.93
N ASP A 243 10.72 -8.13 3.75
CA ASP A 243 10.70 -9.18 4.77
C ASP A 243 9.67 -8.86 5.88
N MET A 244 9.60 -7.60 6.32
CA MET A 244 8.58 -7.11 7.25
C MET A 244 7.16 -7.26 6.68
N THR A 245 6.97 -6.87 5.42
CA THR A 245 5.66 -6.96 4.75
C THR A 245 5.21 -8.42 4.62
N ALA A 246 6.13 -9.33 4.28
CA ALA A 246 5.83 -10.76 4.19
C ALA A 246 5.40 -11.33 5.55
N ASP A 247 6.16 -11.04 6.62
CA ASP A 247 5.81 -11.50 7.96
C ASP A 247 4.49 -10.88 8.46
N TRP A 248 4.23 -9.62 8.12
CA TRP A 248 2.97 -8.94 8.41
C TRP A 248 1.78 -9.61 7.72
N MET A 249 1.89 -9.93 6.44
CA MET A 249 0.80 -10.60 5.71
C MET A 249 0.53 -12.01 6.23
N GLU A 250 1.57 -12.73 6.67
CA GLU A 250 1.39 -14.01 7.35
C GLU A 250 0.72 -13.87 8.72
N PHE A 251 1.07 -12.83 9.49
CA PHE A 251 0.37 -12.48 10.73
C PHE A 251 -1.10 -12.16 10.45
N GLU A 252 -1.40 -11.30 9.49
CA GLU A 252 -2.74 -10.81 9.18
C GLU A 252 -3.67 -11.93 8.71
N THR A 253 -3.19 -12.79 7.81
CA THR A 253 -3.97 -13.95 7.35
C THR A 253 -4.30 -14.92 8.49
N ALA A 254 -3.36 -15.15 9.40
CA ALA A 254 -3.59 -15.96 10.59
C ALA A 254 -4.56 -15.28 11.57
N PHE A 255 -4.33 -14.01 11.89
CA PHE A 255 -5.13 -13.21 12.83
C PHE A 255 -6.59 -13.10 12.39
N LEU A 256 -6.83 -12.78 11.11
CA LEU A 256 -8.16 -12.65 10.53
C LEU A 256 -8.83 -14.01 10.22
N GLY A 257 -8.07 -15.10 10.27
CA GLY A 257 -8.55 -16.45 9.99
C GLY A 257 -8.97 -16.63 8.53
N VAL A 258 -8.21 -16.06 7.60
CA VAL A 258 -8.49 -16.12 6.16
C VAL A 258 -7.43 -16.93 5.41
N THR A 259 -7.84 -17.55 4.31
CA THR A 259 -6.95 -18.32 3.43
C THR A 259 -7.05 -17.73 2.02
N PRO A 260 -6.17 -16.78 1.66
CA PRO A 260 -6.07 -16.28 0.29
C PRO A 260 -5.63 -17.37 -0.68
N GLN A 261 -5.98 -17.23 -1.96
CA GLN A 261 -5.42 -18.05 -3.03
C GLN A 261 -4.18 -17.34 -3.60
N PRO A 262 -2.96 -17.82 -3.30
CA PRO A 262 -1.73 -17.11 -3.64
C PRO A 262 -1.45 -17.18 -5.14
N TYR A 263 -0.85 -16.12 -5.68
CA TYR A 263 -0.25 -16.14 -7.01
C TYR A 263 1.15 -16.75 -7.00
N THR A 264 1.53 -17.32 -8.15
CA THR A 264 2.82 -17.94 -8.45
C THR A 264 3.58 -17.13 -9.49
N GLU A 265 4.88 -17.40 -9.67
CA GLU A 265 5.70 -16.64 -10.63
C GLU A 265 5.17 -16.69 -12.08
N THR A 266 4.45 -17.76 -12.46
CA THR A 266 3.79 -17.85 -13.78
C THR A 266 2.64 -16.88 -13.95
N ASP A 267 2.11 -16.37 -12.84
CA ASP A 267 0.98 -15.45 -12.79
C ASP A 267 1.45 -13.98 -12.82
N TYR A 268 2.76 -13.75 -12.73
CA TYR A 268 3.34 -12.43 -12.88
C TYR A 268 3.49 -12.08 -14.35
N ARG A 269 2.87 -10.99 -14.80
CA ARG A 269 3.02 -10.50 -16.17
C ARG A 269 3.61 -9.09 -16.16
N PRO A 270 4.89 -8.95 -16.54
CA PRO A 270 5.43 -7.63 -16.82
C PRO A 270 4.57 -7.00 -17.93
N ALA A 271 4.19 -5.72 -17.76
CA ALA A 271 3.51 -4.90 -18.77
C ALA A 271 4.35 -4.80 -20.06
N THR A 272 4.36 -5.89 -20.82
CA THR A 272 4.77 -5.96 -22.21
C THR A 272 3.50 -5.69 -22.99
N PHE A 273 3.51 -4.64 -23.80
CA PHE A 273 2.44 -4.39 -24.75
C PHE A 273 2.45 -5.54 -25.76
N ASN A 274 1.72 -6.61 -25.46
CA ASN A 274 1.33 -7.58 -26.45
C ASN A 274 0.01 -7.09 -27.01
N SER A 275 0.02 -6.69 -28.28
CA SER A 275 -1.23 -6.53 -29.02
C SER A 275 -2.03 -7.81 -28.84
N PRO A 276 -3.32 -7.75 -28.45
CA PRO A 276 -4.15 -8.95 -28.37
C PRO A 276 -4.07 -9.68 -29.71
N GLU A 277 -3.43 -10.84 -29.74
CA GLU A 277 -3.30 -11.62 -30.97
C GLU A 277 -4.71 -11.91 -31.49
N GLY A 278 -5.03 -11.34 -32.66
CA GLY A 278 -6.26 -11.64 -33.39
C GLY A 278 -7.45 -10.71 -33.17
N GLN A 279 -7.31 -9.55 -32.53
CA GLN A 279 -8.36 -8.52 -32.56
C GLN A 279 -7.82 -7.19 -33.08
N THR A 280 -7.75 -7.08 -34.40
CA THR A 280 -7.80 -5.79 -35.09
C THR A 280 -9.15 -5.15 -34.77
N TYR A 281 -9.18 -4.31 -33.75
CA TYR A 281 -10.24 -3.35 -33.59
C TYR A 281 -10.01 -2.28 -34.65
N GLU A 282 -10.69 -2.40 -35.78
CA GLU A 282 -10.96 -1.22 -36.61
C GLU A 282 -11.77 -0.27 -35.73
N CYS A 283 -11.09 0.69 -35.10
CA CYS A 283 -11.75 1.94 -34.78
C CYS A 283 -12.36 2.41 -36.11
N GLY A 284 -13.68 2.51 -36.19
CA GLY A 284 -14.43 2.89 -37.39
C GLY A 284 -14.17 4.32 -37.87
N ALA A 285 -12.97 4.85 -37.66
CA ALA A 285 -12.41 5.87 -38.53
C ALA A 285 -12.20 5.21 -39.89
N GLN A 286 -13.23 5.31 -40.73
CA GLN A 286 -13.06 5.15 -42.17
C GLN A 286 -11.89 6.07 -42.55
N ASP A 287 -10.78 5.44 -42.93
CA ASP A 287 -9.66 6.09 -43.58
C ASP A 287 -10.14 6.66 -44.92
N GLN A 288 -10.79 7.82 -44.85
CA GLN A 288 -10.84 8.72 -45.98
C GLN A 288 -9.57 9.53 -45.92
N GLY A 289 -8.48 8.90 -46.37
CA GLY A 289 -7.19 9.55 -46.59
C GLY A 289 -7.36 10.73 -47.55
N ASN A 290 -7.72 11.89 -47.01
CA ASN A 290 -7.52 13.20 -47.63
C ASN A 290 -7.87 14.40 -46.73
N GLU A 291 -8.18 14.25 -45.44
CA GLU A 291 -8.62 15.40 -44.62
C GLU A 291 -7.59 16.54 -44.54
N LEU A 292 -6.30 16.23 -44.55
CA LEU A 292 -5.26 17.26 -44.50
C LEU A 292 -5.19 18.09 -45.80
N SER A 293 -5.39 17.47 -46.96
CA SER A 293 -5.37 18.18 -48.23
C SER A 293 -6.66 18.99 -48.45
N VAL A 294 -7.79 18.49 -47.97
CA VAL A 294 -9.08 19.21 -47.99
C VAL A 294 -9.02 20.43 -47.07
N LEU A 295 -8.52 20.27 -45.84
CA LEU A 295 -8.36 21.37 -44.89
C LEU A 295 -7.41 22.47 -45.40
N LEU A 296 -6.28 22.09 -46.01
CA LEU A 296 -5.32 23.04 -46.57
C LEU A 296 -5.90 23.85 -47.74
N ASN A 297 -6.81 23.25 -48.52
CA ASN A 297 -7.47 23.90 -49.64
C ASN A 297 -8.57 24.87 -49.16
N GLU A 298 -9.32 24.52 -48.11
CA GLU A 298 -10.38 25.36 -47.53
C GLU A 298 -9.83 26.62 -46.85
N VAL A 299 -8.65 26.54 -46.22
CA VAL A 299 -8.02 27.70 -45.58
C VAL A 299 -7.09 28.50 -46.52
N GLY A 300 -6.99 28.12 -47.79
CA GLY A 300 -6.13 28.78 -48.78
C GLY A 300 -4.63 28.67 -48.48
N ALA A 301 -4.21 27.68 -47.69
CA ALA A 301 -2.84 27.55 -47.21
C ALA A 301 -1.88 26.94 -48.25
N GLN A 302 -2.39 26.34 -49.33
CA GLN A 302 -1.55 25.84 -50.44
C GLN A 302 -0.70 26.94 -51.07
N THR A 303 -1.24 28.15 -51.21
CA THR A 303 -0.53 29.26 -51.87
C THR A 303 0.65 29.79 -51.05
N PHE A 304 0.69 29.53 -49.73
CA PHE A 304 1.80 29.91 -48.86
C PHE A 304 2.97 28.92 -48.91
N MET A 305 2.72 27.66 -49.26
CA MET A 305 3.78 26.65 -49.35
C MET A 305 4.55 26.74 -50.68
N ASP A 306 3.85 26.97 -51.80
CA ASP A 306 4.47 27.11 -53.13
C ASP A 306 5.39 28.35 -53.27
N VAL A 307 5.16 29.39 -52.48
CA VAL A 307 6.01 30.59 -52.45
C VAL A 307 7.31 30.33 -51.68
N LYS A 308 7.25 29.50 -50.63
CA LYS A 308 8.40 29.21 -49.76
C LYS A 308 9.44 28.31 -50.45
N ASP A 309 8.99 27.43 -51.34
CA ASP A 309 9.90 26.58 -52.13
C ASP A 309 10.54 27.34 -53.30
N LYS A 310 9.84 28.33 -53.89
CA LYS A 310 10.43 29.20 -54.94
C LYS A 310 11.52 30.14 -54.44
N ASP A 311 11.49 30.54 -53.17
CA ASP A 311 12.52 31.40 -52.57
C ASP A 311 13.77 30.62 -52.12
N LYS A 312 13.68 29.29 -51.93
CA LYS A 312 14.84 28.44 -51.64
C LYS A 312 15.71 28.13 -52.86
N ASP A 313 15.12 28.05 -54.05
CA ASP A 313 15.86 27.75 -55.29
C ASP A 313 16.68 28.94 -55.84
N LYS A 314 16.64 30.11 -55.20
CA LYS A 314 17.39 31.31 -55.62
C LYS A 314 18.70 31.58 -54.87
N GLU A 315 19.02 30.84 -53.80
CA GLU A 315 20.21 31.10 -52.98
C GLU A 315 21.40 30.12 -53.17
N GLU A 316 21.28 29.07 -53.99
CA GLU A 316 22.42 28.17 -54.32
C GLU A 316 23.00 28.45 -55.72
N GLY A 317 23.79 29.52 -55.82
CA GLY A 317 24.61 29.85 -56.99
C GLY A 317 26.03 30.21 -56.59
N GLY A 318 26.78 29.25 -56.02
CA GLY A 318 28.20 29.43 -55.70
C GLY A 318 29.10 29.43 -56.97
N PRO A 319 30.21 30.19 -57.03
CA PRO A 319 31.00 30.31 -58.24
C PRO A 319 31.87 29.07 -58.50
N VAL A 320 31.85 28.62 -59.75
CA VAL A 320 32.74 27.61 -60.33
C VAL A 320 34.13 28.21 -60.51
N GLY A 321 35.16 27.54 -59.98
CA GLY A 321 36.55 27.99 -60.07
C GLY A 321 37.23 27.68 -61.41
N THR A 322 38.31 28.41 -61.71
CA THR A 322 39.37 27.95 -62.62
C THR A 322 40.70 28.67 -62.36
N ALA A 323 41.76 27.85 -62.33
CA ALA A 323 43.19 28.06 -62.61
C ALA A 323 44.03 28.92 -61.64
#